data_AF-E0I7P0-F1
#
_entry.id   AF-E0I7P0-F1
#
_cell.length_a   1.000
_cell.length_b   1.000
_cell.length_c   1.000
_cell.angle_alpha   90.00
_cell.angle_beta   90.00
_cell.angle_gamma   90.00
#
_symmetry.space_group_name_H-M   'P 1'
#
loop_
_entity.id
_entity.type
_entity.pdbx_description
1 polymer ?
#
loop_
_entity_poly.entity_id
_entity_poly.type
_entity_poly.pdbx_seq_one_letter_code
_entity_poly.pdbx_strand_id
1 'polypeptide(L)'
;MGHAWNKVKIDGEYYNLDVTWDDPVPDKQGRLVYSYFNVTDAVLASDHKWPAATATAYEYFEYKGWAVHSAKELKDRIAKALAARETEISFKATYEGDEIADMKAALGTSSVLSGYSYTYSGRAYTLTIRYR
;
A
#
# COMPACT_ATOMS: atom_id res chain seq x y z
N MET A 1 14.98 10.91 -17.06
CA MET A 1 13.57 10.88 -17.48
C MET A 1 12.82 9.96 -16.53
N GLY A 2 11.59 10.32 -16.16
CA GLY A 2 10.74 9.39 -15.40
C GLY A 2 10.36 8.21 -16.29
N HIS A 3 10.17 7.05 -15.69
CA HIS A 3 9.81 5.85 -16.40
C HIS A 3 8.87 5.03 -15.51
N ALA A 4 7.85 4.42 -16.10
CA ALA A 4 6.80 3.72 -15.39
C ALA A 4 6.45 2.44 -16.14
N TRP A 5 6.52 1.32 -15.43
CA TRP A 5 6.14 0.00 -15.92
C TRP A 5 5.14 -0.64 -14.97
N ASN A 6 4.17 -1.34 -15.54
CA ASN A 6 3.16 -2.10 -14.83
C ASN A 6 3.29 -3.58 -15.17
N LYS A 7 3.07 -4.45 -14.19
CA LYS A 7 2.74 -5.85 -14.43
C LYS A 7 1.24 -6.03 -14.31
N VAL A 8 0.61 -6.56 -15.36
CA VAL A 8 -0.83 -6.80 -15.43
C VAL A 8 -1.09 -8.29 -15.64
N LYS A 9 -2.19 -8.79 -15.09
CA LYS A 9 -2.61 -10.18 -15.26
C LYS A 9 -3.83 -10.23 -16.16
N ILE A 10 -3.72 -10.89 -17.31
CA ILE A 10 -4.79 -11.03 -18.32
C ILE A 10 -4.96 -12.52 -18.57
N ASP A 11 -6.19 -13.03 -18.44
CA ASP A 11 -6.54 -14.43 -18.64
C ASP A 11 -5.64 -15.46 -17.92
N GLY A 12 -5.16 -15.09 -16.73
CA GLY A 12 -4.32 -15.96 -15.90
C GLY A 12 -2.81 -15.73 -16.07
N GLU A 13 -2.39 -15.04 -17.12
CA GLU A 13 -0.99 -14.82 -17.49
C GLU A 13 -0.52 -13.40 -17.16
N TYR A 14 0.76 -13.25 -16.81
CA TYR A 14 1.34 -11.94 -16.47
C TYR A 14 2.09 -11.33 -17.65
N TYR A 15 1.86 -10.04 -17.87
CA TYR A 15 2.49 -9.25 -18.91
C TYR A 15 3.07 -7.96 -18.33
N ASN A 16 4.14 -7.45 -18.93
CA ASN A 16 4.61 -6.11 -18.68
C ASN A 16 3.98 -5.12 -19.65
N LEU A 17 3.73 -3.91 -19.14
CA LEU A 17 3.22 -2.77 -19.89
C LEU A 17 4.05 -1.55 -19.53
N ASP A 18 4.62 -0.90 -20.52
CA ASP A 18 5.37 0.35 -20.34
C ASP A 18 4.62 1.52 -20.97
N VAL A 19 3.94 2.25 -20.10
CA VAL A 19 3.13 3.41 -20.50
C VAL A 19 3.98 4.63 -20.85
N THR A 20 5.28 4.63 -20.60
CA THR A 20 6.14 5.78 -20.88
C THR A 20 6.75 5.70 -22.27
N TRP A 21 7.16 4.51 -22.72
CA TRP A 21 7.72 4.32 -24.07
C TRP A 21 6.66 3.99 -25.11
N ASP A 22 5.52 3.40 -24.73
CA ASP A 22 4.38 3.27 -25.64
C ASP A 22 3.58 4.58 -25.78
N ASP A 23 3.82 5.59 -24.92
CA ASP A 23 3.29 6.96 -25.08
C ASP A 23 4.22 7.78 -26.00
N PRO A 24 3.83 8.04 -27.26
CA PRO A 24 4.73 8.57 -28.26
C PRO A 24 4.97 10.06 -28.03
N VAL A 25 5.97 10.43 -27.22
CA VAL A 25 6.44 11.82 -27.15
C VAL A 25 7.51 12.08 -28.23
N PRO A 26 7.37 13.12 -29.09
CA PRO A 26 6.28 14.08 -29.16
C PRO A 26 5.00 13.46 -29.72
N ASP A 27 3.87 13.81 -29.09
CA ASP A 27 2.52 13.39 -29.44
C ASP A 27 2.23 13.73 -30.91
N LYS A 28 2.52 12.78 -31.78
CA LYS A 28 2.23 12.89 -33.20
C LYS A 28 0.85 12.28 -33.40
N GLN A 29 -0.11 13.13 -33.75
CA GLN A 29 -1.46 12.72 -34.08
C GLN A 29 -1.42 11.53 -35.07
N GLY A 30 -2.01 10.41 -34.68
CA GLY A 30 -2.06 9.16 -35.48
C GLY A 30 -0.86 8.23 -35.33
N ARG A 31 0.15 8.56 -34.52
CA ARG A 31 1.25 7.64 -34.17
C ARG A 31 0.84 6.82 -32.95
N LEU A 32 0.80 5.51 -33.10
CA LEU A 32 0.56 4.56 -32.02
C LEU A 32 1.78 3.63 -31.96
N VAL A 33 2.34 3.44 -30.77
CA VAL A 33 3.45 2.52 -30.52
C VAL A 33 2.97 1.50 -29.50
N TYR A 34 3.22 0.23 -29.77
CA TYR A 34 2.78 -0.91 -28.95
C TYR A 34 3.94 -1.87 -28.69
N SER A 35 5.17 -1.37 -28.80
CA SER A 35 6.37 -2.19 -28.74
C SER A 35 6.56 -2.82 -27.36
N TYR A 36 5.97 -2.23 -26.32
CA TYR A 36 6.04 -2.71 -24.94
C TYR A 36 4.66 -2.96 -24.33
N PHE A 37 3.63 -3.14 -25.18
CA PHE A 37 2.27 -3.39 -24.74
C PHE A 37 2.07 -4.89 -24.50
N ASN A 38 1.89 -5.26 -23.24
CA ASN A 38 1.69 -6.64 -22.79
C ASN A 38 2.79 -7.61 -23.28
N VAL A 39 4.05 -7.27 -23.03
CA VAL A 39 5.21 -8.06 -23.43
C VAL A 39 5.76 -8.90 -22.27
N THR A 40 6.58 -9.91 -22.58
CA THR A 40 7.23 -10.75 -21.55
C THR A 40 8.34 -10.00 -20.83
N ASP A 41 8.81 -10.55 -19.70
CA ASP A 41 10.00 -10.03 -19.00
C ASP A 41 11.24 -10.03 -19.90
N ALA A 42 11.42 -11.06 -20.74
CA ALA A 42 12.57 -11.16 -21.63
C ALA A 42 12.57 -10.08 -22.72
N VAL A 43 11.39 -9.74 -23.27
CA VAL A 43 11.27 -8.68 -24.27
C VAL A 43 11.53 -7.32 -23.63
N LEU A 44 10.90 -7.01 -22.50
CA LEU A 44 11.08 -5.73 -21.83
C LEU A 44 12.54 -5.56 -21.34
N ALA A 45 13.13 -6.60 -20.76
CA ALA A 45 14.52 -6.55 -20.25
C ALA A 45 15.61 -6.51 -21.33
N SER A 46 15.25 -6.63 -22.61
CA SER A 46 16.22 -6.58 -23.71
C SER A 46 16.88 -5.20 -23.84
N ASP A 47 16.16 -4.14 -23.47
CA ASP A 47 16.59 -2.75 -23.50
C ASP A 47 16.26 -1.97 -22.22
N HIS A 48 15.38 -2.49 -21.35
CA HIS A 48 15.10 -1.88 -20.06
C HIS A 48 16.00 -2.38 -18.94
N LYS A 49 16.48 -1.45 -18.12
CA LYS A 49 17.15 -1.72 -16.85
C LYS A 49 16.47 -0.94 -15.74
N TRP A 50 15.91 -1.65 -14.76
CA TRP A 50 15.24 -1.06 -13.61
C TRP A 50 16.17 -0.99 -12.39
N PRO A 51 16.21 0.14 -11.67
CA PRO A 51 16.90 0.21 -10.38
C PRO A 51 16.13 -0.58 -9.31
N ALA A 52 16.84 -1.03 -8.28
CA ALA A 52 16.20 -1.61 -7.10
C ALA A 52 15.35 -0.54 -6.37
N ALA A 53 14.08 -0.86 -6.10
CA ALA A 53 13.16 0.01 -5.37
C ALA A 53 13.35 -0.16 -3.85
N THR A 54 14.33 0.55 -3.27
CA THR A 54 14.69 0.43 -1.85
C THR A 54 14.19 1.58 -0.98
N ALA A 55 13.70 2.67 -1.58
CA ALA A 55 13.23 3.84 -0.85
C ALA A 55 11.82 3.63 -0.29
N THR A 56 11.59 4.04 0.96
CA THR A 56 10.32 3.90 1.67
C THR A 56 9.61 5.23 1.94
N ALA A 57 10.29 6.37 1.74
CA ALA A 57 9.78 7.70 2.12
C ALA A 57 8.42 8.06 1.50
N TYR A 58 8.12 7.53 0.31
CA TYR A 58 6.85 7.72 -0.39
C TYR A 58 5.98 6.46 -0.44
N GLU A 59 6.31 5.43 0.32
CA GLU A 59 5.34 4.38 0.61
C GLU A 59 4.15 5.03 1.32
N TYR A 60 2.93 4.78 0.84
CA TYR A 60 1.74 5.51 1.26
C TYR A 60 1.56 5.59 2.79
N PHE A 61 1.75 4.48 3.51
CA PHE A 61 1.57 4.47 4.96
C PHE A 61 2.73 5.13 5.72
N GLU A 62 3.96 5.07 5.21
CA GLU A 62 5.10 5.80 5.77
C GLU A 62 4.89 7.30 5.59
N TYR A 63 4.57 7.73 4.36
CA TYR A 63 4.34 9.13 4.02
C TYR A 63 3.21 9.74 4.86
N LYS A 64 2.15 8.99 5.15
CA LYS A 64 1.04 9.42 6.00
C LYS A 64 1.35 9.37 7.50
N GLY A 65 2.47 8.78 7.92
CA GLY A 65 2.78 8.53 9.33
C GLY A 65 1.83 7.50 9.97
N TRP A 66 1.34 6.56 9.17
CA TRP A 66 0.38 5.52 9.55
C TRP A 66 1.00 4.12 9.59
N ALA A 67 2.24 3.96 9.12
CA ALA A 67 3.02 2.77 9.39
C ALA A 67 3.30 2.67 10.90
N VAL A 68 3.19 1.46 11.43
CA VAL A 68 3.56 1.11 12.81
C VAL A 68 4.61 0.02 12.75
N HIS A 69 5.76 0.30 13.34
CA HIS A 69 6.99 -0.50 13.26
C HIS A 69 7.21 -1.39 14.49
N SER A 70 6.23 -1.41 15.41
CA SER A 70 6.22 -2.33 16.54
C SER A 70 4.82 -2.48 17.13
N ALA A 71 4.63 -3.56 17.90
CA ALA A 71 3.44 -3.76 18.74
C ALA A 71 3.18 -2.57 19.68
N LYS A 72 4.25 -1.93 20.17
CA LYS A 72 4.15 -0.75 21.02
C LYS A 72 3.61 0.45 20.25
N GLU A 73 4.12 0.73 19.06
CA GLU A 73 3.63 1.84 18.23
C GLU A 73 2.16 1.67 17.85
N LEU A 74 1.75 0.43 17.56
CA LEU A 74 0.34 0.11 17.32
C LEU A 74 -0.53 0.42 18.55
N LYS A 75 -0.12 -0.06 19.73
CA LYS A 75 -0.84 0.19 21.00
C LYS A 75 -0.90 1.70 21.30
N ASP A 76 0.19 2.42 21.11
CA ASP A 76 0.27 3.86 21.34
C ASP A 76 -0.64 4.64 20.37
N ARG A 77 -0.70 4.22 19.09
CA ARG A 77 -1.58 4.82 18.08
C ARG A 77 -3.06 4.62 18.46
N ILE A 78 -3.44 3.40 18.84
CA ILE A 78 -4.80 3.10 19.29
C ILE A 78 -5.12 3.91 20.55
N ALA A 79 -4.22 3.96 21.54
CA ALA A 79 -4.44 4.74 22.75
C ALA A 79 -4.66 6.24 22.45
N LYS A 80 -3.88 6.82 21.53
CA LYS A 80 -4.07 8.21 21.08
C LYS A 80 -5.43 8.42 20.43
N ALA A 81 -5.85 7.52 19.54
CA ALA A 81 -7.16 7.57 18.89
C ALA A 81 -8.30 7.48 19.91
N LEU A 82 -8.18 6.59 20.90
CA LEU A 82 -9.14 6.44 22.00
C LEU A 82 -9.26 7.71 22.84
N ALA A 83 -8.13 8.34 23.18
CA ALA A 83 -8.10 9.60 23.92
C ALA A 83 -8.70 10.77 23.12
N ALA A 84 -8.46 10.81 21.81
CA ALA A 84 -9.00 11.82 20.91
C ALA A 84 -10.47 11.56 20.49
N ARG A 85 -11.05 10.43 20.90
CA ARG A 85 -12.39 9.98 20.50
C ARG A 85 -12.54 9.83 18.97
N GLU A 86 -11.47 9.44 18.28
CA GLU A 86 -11.52 9.16 16.84
C GLU A 86 -12.37 7.92 16.55
N THR A 87 -13.31 8.04 15.62
CA THR A 87 -14.22 6.93 15.27
C THR A 87 -13.67 6.03 14.18
N GLU A 88 -12.59 6.44 13.52
CA GLU A 88 -11.93 5.66 12.48
C GLU A 88 -10.43 5.98 12.45
N ILE A 89 -9.58 4.95 12.43
CA ILE A 89 -8.14 5.08 12.19
C ILE A 89 -7.65 4.07 11.17
N SER A 90 -6.70 4.49 10.33
CA SER A 90 -5.94 3.58 9.46
C SER A 90 -4.54 3.36 10.01
N PHE A 91 -3.99 2.16 9.83
CA PHE A 91 -2.57 1.88 10.10
C PHE A 91 -2.05 0.73 9.22
N LYS A 92 -0.74 0.62 9.05
CA LYS A 92 -0.10 -0.56 8.44
C LYS A 92 0.97 -1.13 9.35
N ALA A 93 0.87 -2.41 9.71
CA ALA A 93 1.89 -3.09 10.48
C ALA A 93 3.07 -3.50 9.56
N THR A 94 4.26 -3.03 9.89
CA THR A 94 5.51 -3.33 9.16
C THR A 94 6.47 -4.22 9.97
N TYR A 95 6.10 -4.58 11.19
CA TYR A 95 6.91 -5.38 12.12
C TYR A 95 6.55 -6.87 12.11
N GLU A 96 7.46 -7.76 12.49
CA GLU A 96 7.12 -9.19 12.65
C GLU A 96 6.28 -9.43 13.91
N GLY A 97 5.15 -10.13 13.79
CA GLY A 97 4.26 -10.43 14.91
C GLY A 97 2.81 -10.65 14.50
N ASP A 98 1.92 -10.74 15.50
CA ASP A 98 0.48 -10.83 15.32
C ASP A 98 -0.16 -9.47 15.64
N GLU A 99 -0.23 -8.60 14.63
CA GLU A 99 -0.78 -7.27 14.78
C GLU A 99 -2.28 -7.27 15.13
N ILE A 100 -3.00 -8.34 14.79
CA ILE A 100 -4.41 -8.48 15.13
C ILE A 100 -4.55 -8.75 16.63
N ALA A 101 -3.72 -9.63 17.18
CA ALA A 101 -3.68 -9.87 18.62
C ALA A 101 -3.28 -8.60 19.38
N ASP A 102 -2.28 -7.87 18.90
CA ASP A 102 -1.85 -6.60 19.51
C ASP A 102 -2.94 -5.53 19.49
N MET A 103 -3.62 -5.36 18.35
CA MET A 103 -4.75 -4.44 18.21
C MET A 103 -5.90 -4.82 19.15
N LYS A 104 -6.27 -6.11 19.19
CA LYS A 104 -7.34 -6.61 20.07
C LYS A 104 -6.97 -6.43 21.54
N ALA A 105 -5.71 -6.66 21.91
CA ALA A 105 -5.23 -6.40 23.27
C ALA A 105 -5.31 -4.91 23.62
N ALA A 106 -4.97 -4.00 22.70
CA ALA A 106 -5.06 -2.56 22.90
C ALA A 106 -6.52 -2.09 23.10
N LEU A 107 -7.46 -2.67 22.35
CA LEU A 107 -8.88 -2.31 22.43
C LEU A 107 -9.60 -2.98 23.61
N GLY A 108 -9.21 -4.21 23.96
CA GLY A 108 -9.83 -5.01 25.01
C GLY A 108 -9.63 -4.44 26.43
N THR A 109 -8.64 -3.58 26.64
CA THR A 109 -8.43 -2.87 27.91
C THR A 109 -9.31 -1.63 28.06
N SER A 110 -10.02 -1.22 27.01
CA SER A 110 -10.77 0.04 26.99
C SER A 110 -12.19 -0.12 27.53
N SER A 111 -12.50 0.57 28.63
CA SER A 111 -13.85 0.65 29.20
C SER A 111 -14.76 1.67 28.51
N VAL A 112 -14.19 2.54 27.65
CA VAL A 112 -14.94 3.62 26.97
C VAL A 112 -15.60 3.16 25.67
N LEU A 113 -15.34 1.93 25.23
CA LEU A 113 -15.85 1.40 23.96
C LEU A 113 -17.21 0.71 24.15
N SER A 114 -18.11 0.97 23.21
CA SER A 114 -19.33 0.18 23.00
C SER A 114 -19.11 -0.92 21.96
N GLY A 115 -18.10 -0.80 21.10
CA GLY A 115 -17.65 -1.84 20.18
C GLY A 115 -16.62 -1.34 19.17
N TYR A 116 -16.12 -2.23 18.33
CA TYR A 116 -15.24 -1.89 17.21
C TYR A 116 -15.40 -2.89 16.06
N SER A 117 -14.94 -2.52 14.87
CA SER A 117 -14.84 -3.39 13.69
C SER A 117 -13.64 -2.98 12.86
N TYR A 118 -13.07 -3.87 12.04
CA TYR A 118 -11.96 -3.52 11.18
C TYR A 118 -12.03 -4.23 9.84
N THR A 119 -11.46 -3.61 8.81
CA THR A 119 -11.17 -4.21 7.50
C THR A 119 -9.67 -4.18 7.27
N TYR A 120 -9.16 -5.07 6.42
CA TYR A 120 -7.74 -5.10 6.09
C TYR A 120 -7.46 -5.62 4.68
N SER A 121 -6.32 -5.19 4.13
CA SER A 121 -5.71 -5.71 2.91
C SER A 121 -4.23 -5.89 3.17
N GLY A 122 -3.75 -7.14 3.10
CA GLY A 122 -2.43 -7.49 3.61
C GLY A 122 -2.32 -7.11 5.09
N ARG A 123 -1.39 -6.20 5.41
CA ARG A 123 -1.14 -5.72 6.79
C ARG A 123 -1.58 -4.28 7.02
N ALA A 124 -2.36 -3.72 6.09
CA ALA A 124 -2.99 -2.41 6.22
C ALA A 124 -4.42 -2.56 6.72
N TYR A 125 -4.76 -1.84 7.79
CA TYR A 125 -6.01 -1.93 8.52
C TYR A 125 -6.74 -0.59 8.53
N THR A 126 -8.07 -0.65 8.48
CA THR A 126 -8.95 0.46 8.87
C THR A 126 -9.81 -0.02 10.03
N LEU A 127 -9.68 0.63 11.17
CA LEU A 127 -10.35 0.30 12.42
C LEU A 127 -11.46 1.34 12.67
N THR A 128 -12.70 0.89 12.73
CA THR A 128 -13.86 1.68 13.15
C THR A 128 -14.12 1.45 14.63
N ILE A 129 -14.24 2.53 15.39
CA ILE A 129 -14.38 2.54 16.85
C ILE A 129 -15.74 3.13 17.21
N ARG A 130 -16.46 2.46 18.12
CA ARG A 130 -17.73 2.94 18.67
C ARG A 130 -17.55 3.15 20.17
N TYR A 131 -17.90 4.35 20.63
CA TYR A 131 -17.80 4.72 22.04
C TYR A 131 -19.13 4.55 22.77
N ARG A 132 -19.06 4.42 24.08
CA ARG A 132 -20.20 4.60 24.99
C ARG A 132 -20.52 6.07 25.18
#